data_AF-X0TRA6-F1
#
_entry.id   AF-X0TRA6-F1
#
_cell.length_a   1.000
_cell.length_b   1.000
_cell.length_c   1.000
_cell.angle_alpha   90.00
_cell.angle_beta   90.00
_cell.angle_gamma   90.00
#
_symmetry.space_group_name_H-M   'P 1'
#
loop_
_entity.id
_entity.type
_entity.pdbx_description
1 polymer ?
#
loop_
_entity_poly.entity_id
_entity_poly.type
_entity_poly.pdbx_seq_one_letter_code
_entity_poly.pdbx_strand_id
1 'polypeptide(L)' 'LEQHQEVIALTRNGVPAAVLLSMEHFRGLVETIEILADPKAMRSLRRSLKQMERREWLPDGEVFAKESA' A
#
# COMPACT_ATOMS: atom_id res chain seq x y z
N LEU A 1 16.38 12.57 0.59
CA LEU A 1 15.45 13.47 -0.11
C LEU A 1 14.07 12.89 0.11
N GLU A 2 13.23 13.54 0.93
CA GLU A 2 11.82 13.15 1.02
C GLU A 2 11.19 13.37 -0.35
N GLN A 3 10.70 12.30 -0.97
CA GLN A 3 9.87 12.44 -2.17
C GLN A 3 8.49 12.90 -1.71
N HIS A 4 8.27 14.21 -1.68
CA HIS A 4 6.94 14.74 -1.42
C HIS A 4 5.99 14.27 -2.53
N GLN A 5 4.94 13.53 -2.17
CA GLN A 5 3.86 13.18 -3.08
C GLN A 5 3.04 14.43 -3.39
N GLU A 6 3.43 15.15 -4.43
CA GLU A 6 2.74 16.36 -4.87
C GLU A 6 1.50 16.00 -5.73
N VAL A 7 0.42 16.73 -5.48
CA VAL A 7 -0.83 16.65 -6.24
C VAL A 7 -1.18 18.04 -6.72
N ILE A 8 -1.25 18.23 -8.03
CA ILE A 8 -1.55 19.54 -8.62
C ILE A 8 -2.97 19.51 -9.17
N ALA A 9 -3.84 20.39 -8.68
CA ALA A 9 -5.19 20.56 -9.21
C ALA A 9 -5.19 21.51 -10.42
N LEU A 10 -5.72 21.05 -11.55
CA LEU A 10 -5.93 21.86 -12.75
C LEU A 10 -7.35 22.44 -12.72
N THR A 11 -7.46 23.77 -12.74
CA THR A 11 -8.74 24.47 -12.67
C THR A 11 -9.18 25.02 -14.04
N ARG A 12 -10.49 25.09 -14.26
CA ARG A 12 -11.12 25.79 -15.38
C ARG A 12 -12.10 26.79 -14.79
N ASN A 13 -11.89 28.09 -15.04
CA ASN A 13 -12.69 29.18 -14.47
C ASN A 13 -12.77 29.13 -12.93
N GLY A 14 -11.66 28.79 -12.27
CA GLY A 14 -11.59 28.69 -10.81
C GLY A 14 -12.15 27.39 -10.22
N VAL A 15 -12.71 26.50 -11.04
CA VAL A 15 -13.26 25.20 -10.61
C VAL A 15 -12.27 24.07 -10.94
N PRO A 16 -11.83 23.25 -9.96
CA PRO A 16 -11.00 22.08 -10.23
C PRO A 16 -11.69 21.11 -11.20
N ALA A 17 -10.99 20.74 -12.26
CA ALA A 17 -11.51 19.86 -13.31
C ALA A 17 -10.66 18.60 -13.51
N ALA A 18 -9.39 18.63 -13.12
CA ALA A 18 -8.49 17.48 -13.18
C ALA A 18 -7.39 17.58 -12.11
N VAL A 19 -6.69 16.47 -11.88
CA VAL A 19 -5.49 16.42 -11.04
C VAL A 19 -4.33 15.86 -11.85
N LEU A 20 -3.14 16.43 -11.66
CA LEU A 20 -1.88 15.90 -12.13
C LEU A 20 -1.13 15.28 -10.96
N LEU A 21 -0.67 14.05 -11.17
CA LEU A 21 0.04 13.22 -10.21
C LEU A 21 1.28 12.65 -10.92
N SER A 22 2.32 12.29 -10.15
CA SER A 22 3.37 11.45 -10.70
C SER A 22 2.80 10.07 -11.09
N MET A 23 3.40 9.43 -12.08
CA MET A 23 2.98 8.08 -12.49
C MET A 23 3.15 7.06 -11.36
N GLU A 24 4.17 7.22 -10.53
CA GLU A 24 4.40 6.38 -9.35
C GLU A 24 3.27 6.53 -8.34
N HIS A 25 2.85 7.76 -8.03
CA HIS A 25 1.74 8.01 -7.12
C HIS A 25 0.42 7.46 -7.67
N PHE A 26 0.15 7.66 -8.96
CA PHE A 26 -1.05 7.08 -9.60
C PHE A 26 -1.08 5.54 -9.48
N ARG A 27 0.04 4.85 -9.77
CA ARG A 27 0.11 3.39 -9.62
C ARG A 27 -0.09 2.94 -8.18
N GLY A 28 0.57 3.60 -7.22
CA GLY A 28 0.40 3.27 -5.80
C GLY A 28 -1.04 3.44 -5.30
N LEU A 29 -1.78 4.45 -5.81
CA LEU A 29 -3.20 4.61 -5.52
C LEU A 29 -4.03 3.45 -6.08
N VAL A 30 -3.78 3.05 -7.33
CA VAL A 30 -4.48 1.91 -7.97
C VAL A 30 -4.20 0.61 -7.21
N GLU A 31 -2.93 0.30 -6.93
CA GLU A 31 -2.54 -0.90 -6.15
C GLU A 31 -3.19 -0.90 -4.77
N THR A 32 -3.25 0.25 -4.09
CA THR A 32 -3.93 0.38 -2.80
C THR A 32 -5.42 0.04 -2.93
N ILE A 33 -6.09 0.56 -3.95
CA ILE A 33 -7.51 0.26 -4.21
C ILE A 33 -7.70 -1.23 -4.50
N GLU A 34 -6.81 -1.87 -5.27
CA GLU A 34 -6.86 -3.31 -5.54
C GLU A 34 -6.76 -4.15 -4.27
N ILE A 35 -5.84 -3.81 -3.36
CA ILE A 35 -5.73 -4.46 -2.05
C ILE A 35 -7.00 -4.26 -1.21
N LEU A 36 -7.53 -3.04 -1.17
CA LEU A 36 -8.75 -2.72 -0.42
C LEU A 36 -9.98 -3.44 -0.97
N ALA A 37 -10.03 -3.66 -2.29
CA ALA A 37 -11.12 -4.34 -2.96
C ALA A 37 -11.11 -5.87 -2.74
N ASP A 38 -9.96 -6.48 -2.41
CA ASP A 38 -9.87 -7.90 -2.10
C ASP A 38 -10.19 -8.19 -0.60
N PRO A 39 -11.36 -8.79 -0.29
CA PRO A 39 -11.72 -9.10 1.09
C PRO A 39 -10.79 -10.13 1.74
N LYS A 40 -10.16 -11.02 0.95
CA LYS A 40 -9.20 -12.02 1.45
C LYS A 40 -7.89 -11.34 1.86
N ALA A 41 -7.34 -10.47 1.02
CA ALA A 41 -6.18 -9.64 1.37
C ALA A 41 -6.46 -8.85 2.66
N MET A 42 -7.60 -8.15 2.73
CA MET A 42 -7.97 -7.36 3.91
C MET A 42 -8.16 -8.20 5.18
N ARG A 43 -8.72 -9.41 5.09
CA ARG A 43 -8.78 -10.34 6.24
C ARG A 43 -7.39 -10.78 6.68
N SER A 44 -6.50 -11.07 5.73
CA SER A 44 -5.12 -11.46 6.04
C SER A 44 -4.37 -10.33 6.76
N LEU A 45 -4.44 -9.10 6.24
CA LEU A 45 -3.81 -7.92 6.85
C LEU A 45 -4.31 -7.68 8.28
N ARG A 46 -5.63 -7.73 8.51
CA ARG A 46 -6.20 -7.58 9.86
C ARG A 46 -5.74 -8.66 10.83
N ARG A 47 -5.60 -9.90 10.36
CA ARG A 47 -5.04 -10.99 11.18
C ARG A 47 -3.58 -10.70 11.51
N SER A 48 -2.77 -10.36 10.51
CA SER A 48 -1.36 -10.03 10.71
C SER A 48 -1.19 -8.91 11.74
N LEU A 49 -1.95 -7.81 11.65
CA LEU A 49 -1.94 -6.73 12.65
C LEU A 49 -2.18 -7.21 14.08
N LYS A 50 -3.17 -8.10 14.30
CA LYS A 50 -3.41 -8.70 15.63
C LYS A 50 -2.28 -9.60 16.11
N GLN A 51 -1.64 -10.33 15.20
CA GLN A 51 -0.46 -11.14 15.52
C GLN A 51 0.70 -10.22 15.93
N MET A 52 0.85 -9.07 15.26
CA MET A 52 1.88 -8.08 15.61
C MET A 52 1.74 -7.59 17.05
N GLU A 53 0.52 -7.23 17.44
CA GLU A 53 0.19 -6.76 18.80
C GLU A 53 0.53 -7.82 19.86
N ARG A 54 0.37 -9.10 19.51
CA ARG A 54 0.69 -10.25 20.36
C ARG A 54 2.15 -10.69 20.29
N ARG A 55 2.97 -10.01 19.49
CA ARG A 55 4.36 -10.37 19.17
C ARG A 55 4.50 -11.78 18.59
N GLU A 56 3.49 -12.22 17.84
CA GLU A 56 3.50 -13.49 17.10
C GLU A 56 4.17 -13.27 15.73
N TRP A 57 5.45 -13.60 15.64
CA TRP A 57 6.27 -13.48 14.43
C TRP A 57 7.08 -14.75 14.21
N LEU A 58 7.39 -15.04 12.94
CA LEU A 58 8.38 -16.04 12.61
C LEU A 58 9.72 -15.35 12.35
N PRO A 59 10.83 -15.82 12.93
CA PRO A 59 12.16 -15.33 12.60
C PRO A 59 12.53 -15.73 11.16
N ASP A 60 13.43 -14.97 10.53
CA ASP A 60 13.85 -15.21 9.15
C ASP A 60 14.32 -16.66 8.92
N GLY A 61 15.10 -17.21 9.86
CA GLY A 61 15.60 -18.57 9.79
C GLY A 61 14.50 -19.63 9.75
N GLU A 62 13.35 -19.40 10.39
CA GLU A 62 12.22 -20.33 10.33
C GLU A 62 11.42 -20.20 9.02
N VAL A 63 11.34 -18.99 8.47
CA VAL A 63 10.61 -18.72 7.21
C VAL A 63 11.35 -19.29 6.00
N PHE A 64 12.67 -19.11 5.95
CA PHE A 64 13.49 -19.43 4.76
C PHE A 64 14.29 -20.74 4.88
N ALA A 65 14.27 -21.43 6.03
CA ALA A 65 15.03 -22.68 6.25
C ALA A 65 14.76 -23.80 5.24
N LYS A 66 13.59 -23.82 4.60
CA LYS A 66 13.20 -24.89 3.65
C LYS A 66 13.54 -24.59 2.19
N GLU A 67 14.09 -23.42 1.88
CA GLU A 67 14.42 -23.01 0.51
C GLU A 67 15.90 -23.22 0.16
N SER A 68 16.70 -23.72 1.11
CA SER A 68 18.15 -24.00 0.96
C SER A 68 18.49 -25.49 0.83
N ALA A 69 17.55 -26.34 0.38
CA ALA A 69 17.78 -27.76 0.11
C ALA A 69 17.59 -28.10 -1.37
#